data_AF-A0A5R8YZV0-F1
#
_entry.id   AF-A0A5R8YZV0-F1
#
_cell.length_a   1.000
_cell.length_b   1.000
_cell.length_c   1.000
_cell.angle_alpha   90.00
_cell.angle_beta   90.00
_cell.angle_gamma   90.00
#
_symmetry.space_group_name_H-M   'P 1'
#
loop_
_entity.id
_entity.type
_entity.pdbx_description
1 polymer ?
#
loop_
_entity_poly.entity_id
_entity_poly.type
_entity_poly.pdbx_seq_one_letter_code
_entity_poly.pdbx_strand_id
1 'polypeptide(L)'
;MSGDHFTPDEALREIGRVDRQVRRSARGPGRAYLLVGLATMVYWPVMFLGGGVWPLIGGLGWIALTVALCVYWARLRVHDRLLKRVRKPVEAAYVVTMALPFVYGVWLMPPTLTVGSTVVLLALAVLAGLPLVYGGLLLMRDSPAGAPLTRDR
;
A
#
# COMPACT_ATOMS: atom_id res chain seq x y z
N MET A 1 10.37 -49.68 -0.15
CA MET A 1 9.62 -48.42 -0.01
C MET A 1 9.66 -48.05 1.46
N SER A 2 10.69 -47.31 1.88
CA SER A 2 10.83 -46.85 3.27
C SER A 2 9.95 -45.62 3.44
N GLY A 3 8.96 -45.71 4.34
CA GLY A 3 8.15 -44.56 4.72
C GLY A 3 9.00 -43.61 5.53
N ASP A 4 9.25 -42.43 4.99
CA ASP A 4 9.85 -41.30 5.71
C ASP A 4 8.88 -40.88 6.82
N HIS A 5 9.02 -41.52 7.98
CA HIS A 5 8.37 -41.09 9.21
C HIS A 5 9.02 -39.78 9.64
N PHE A 6 8.46 -38.65 9.17
CA PHE A 6 8.75 -37.34 9.71
C PHE A 6 8.61 -37.39 11.22
N THR A 7 9.71 -37.16 11.92
CA THR A 7 9.69 -37.08 13.38
C THR A 7 8.85 -35.86 13.79
N PRO A 8 8.09 -35.92 14.91
CA PRO A 8 7.23 -34.81 15.34
C PRO A 8 7.98 -33.48 15.46
N ASP A 9 9.27 -33.54 15.81
CA ASP A 9 10.14 -32.37 15.92
C ASP A 9 10.55 -31.79 14.55
N GLU A 10 10.73 -32.62 13.53
CA GLU A 10 10.96 -32.16 12.15
C GLU A 10 9.70 -31.53 11.57
N ALA A 11 8.52 -32.13 11.79
CA ALA A 11 7.25 -31.56 11.37
C ALA A 11 7.00 -30.18 12.01
N LEU A 12 7.29 -30.02 13.31
CA LEU A 12 7.16 -28.73 14.01
C LEU A 12 8.19 -27.70 13.54
N ARG A 13 9.41 -28.13 13.21
CA ARG A 13 10.47 -27.25 12.68
C ARG A 13 10.17 -26.81 11.24
N GLU A 14 9.58 -27.68 10.42
CA GLU A 14 9.09 -27.38 9.07
C GLU A 14 7.93 -26.38 9.14
N ILE A 15 6.95 -26.60 10.03
CA ILE A 15 5.82 -25.68 10.26
C ILE A 15 6.33 -24.31 10.75
N GLY A 16 7.29 -24.27 11.67
CA GLY A 16 7.89 -23.02 12.14
C GLY A 16 8.67 -22.27 11.06
N ARG A 17 9.30 -23.00 10.12
CA ARG A 17 10.00 -22.42 8.97
C ARG A 17 9.01 -21.87 7.93
N VAL A 18 7.96 -22.63 7.62
CA VAL A 18 6.86 -22.20 6.75
C VAL A 18 6.13 -21.00 7.35
N ASP A 19 5.84 -20.98 8.65
CA ASP A 19 5.19 -19.85 9.34
C ASP A 19 6.08 -18.60 9.34
N ARG A 20 7.41 -18.74 9.50
CA ARG A 20 8.36 -17.62 9.33
C ARG A 20 8.42 -17.11 7.89
N GLN A 21 8.31 -17.99 6.90
CA GLN A 21 8.37 -17.63 5.49
C GLN A 21 7.07 -16.95 5.03
N VAL A 22 5.92 -17.42 5.53
CA VAL A 22 4.61 -16.76 5.39
C VAL A 22 4.60 -15.39 6.09
N ARG A 23 5.17 -15.29 7.31
CA ARG A 23 5.33 -14.00 8.03
C ARG A 23 6.23 -12.99 7.31
N ARG A 24 7.28 -13.44 6.60
CA ARG A 24 8.10 -12.54 5.76
C ARG A 24 7.36 -12.12 4.49
N SER A 25 6.56 -13.00 3.88
CA SER A 25 5.72 -12.66 2.74
C SER A 25 4.58 -11.68 3.06
N ALA A 26 3.99 -11.72 4.26
CA ALA A 26 2.92 -10.80 4.66
C ALA A 26 3.38 -9.35 4.88
N ARG A 27 4.66 -9.13 5.20
CA ARG A 27 5.24 -7.77 5.43
C ARG A 27 5.54 -7.01 4.13
N GLY A 28 5.79 -7.71 3.03
CA GLY A 28 6.00 -7.11 1.71
C GLY A 28 4.83 -6.24 1.23
N PRO A 29 3.60 -6.77 1.20
CA PRO A 29 2.40 -6.02 0.81
C PRO A 29 2.15 -4.81 1.70
N GLY A 30 2.25 -4.95 3.04
CA GLY A 30 2.03 -3.83 3.96
C GLY A 30 3.02 -2.66 3.74
N ARG A 31 4.30 -2.98 3.48
CA ARG A 31 5.31 -1.97 3.13
C ARG A 31 5.05 -1.30 1.78
N ALA A 32 4.64 -2.07 0.77
CA ALA A 32 4.30 -1.52 -0.54
C ALA A 32 3.12 -0.52 -0.44
N TYR A 33 2.09 -0.85 0.33
CA TYR A 33 0.97 0.05 0.61
C TYR A 33 1.40 1.36 1.28
N LEU A 34 2.25 1.27 2.31
CA LEU A 34 2.79 2.45 2.98
C LEU A 34 3.62 3.33 2.04
N LEU A 35 4.50 2.72 1.25
CA LEU A 35 5.35 3.45 0.30
C LEU A 35 4.52 4.15 -0.77
N VAL A 36 3.54 3.46 -1.37
CA VAL A 36 2.67 4.06 -2.40
C VAL A 36 1.78 5.15 -1.79
N GLY A 37 1.28 4.94 -0.57
CA GLY A 37 0.50 5.95 0.15
C GLY A 37 1.29 7.22 0.43
N LEU A 38 2.52 7.10 0.94
CA LEU A 38 3.42 8.23 1.17
C LEU A 38 3.84 8.91 -0.14
N ALA A 39 4.21 8.12 -1.16
CA ALA A 39 4.56 8.65 -2.47
C ALA A 39 3.40 9.42 -3.09
N THR A 40 2.16 8.96 -2.92
CA THR A 40 0.94 9.67 -3.35
C THR A 40 0.84 11.05 -2.70
N MET A 41 1.09 11.16 -1.40
CA MET A 41 1.00 12.44 -0.68
C MET A 41 2.01 13.46 -1.19
N VAL A 42 3.19 13.01 -1.63
CA VAL A 42 4.26 13.87 -2.17
C VAL A 42 4.06 14.15 -3.66
N TYR A 43 3.54 13.18 -4.41
CA TYR A 43 3.35 13.24 -5.85
C TYR A 43 2.45 14.42 -6.25
N TRP A 44 1.29 14.57 -5.60
CA TRP A 44 0.30 15.57 -5.98
C TRP A 44 0.80 17.03 -5.82
N PRO A 45 1.41 17.43 -4.70
CA PRO A 45 2.02 18.74 -4.55
C PRO A 45 3.15 18.99 -5.55
N VAL A 46 4.03 18.01 -5.78
CA VAL A 46 5.14 18.16 -6.73
C VAL A 46 4.63 18.37 -8.16
N MET A 47 3.60 17.62 -8.56
CA MET A 47 3.02 17.72 -9.91
C MET A 47 2.39 19.09 -10.17
N PHE A 48 1.64 19.63 -9.21
CA PHE A 48 0.88 20.89 -9.41
C PHE A 48 1.65 22.15 -9.00
N LEU A 49 2.59 22.07 -8.07
CA LEU A 49 3.38 23.22 -7.59
C LEU A 49 4.77 23.30 -8.22
N GLY A 50 5.31 22.20 -8.74
CA GLY A 50 6.68 22.14 -9.24
C GLY A 50 6.96 23.00 -10.49
N GLY A 51 5.92 23.32 -11.27
CA GLY A 51 6.05 24.10 -12.51
C GLY A 51 6.92 23.44 -13.59
N GLY A 52 7.03 24.06 -14.77
CA GLY A 52 7.94 23.59 -15.82
C GLY A 52 7.67 22.16 -16.31
N VAL A 53 8.68 21.28 -16.23
CA VAL A 53 8.62 19.88 -16.71
C VAL A 53 7.97 18.91 -15.72
N TRP A 54 7.78 19.34 -14.47
CA TRP A 54 7.25 18.48 -13.40
C TRP A 54 5.84 17.91 -13.63
N PRO A 55 4.89 18.63 -14.26
CA PRO A 55 3.59 18.06 -14.61
C PRO A 55 3.70 16.92 -15.63
N LEU A 56 4.64 17.04 -16.57
CA LEU A 56 4.87 16.07 -17.66
C LEU A 56 5.54 14.80 -17.10
N ILE A 57 6.56 14.97 -16.25
CA ILE A 57 7.21 13.89 -15.51
C ILE A 57 6.22 13.24 -14.54
N GLY A 58 5.38 14.03 -13.87
CA GLY A 58 4.31 13.56 -13.00
C GLY A 58 3.34 12.65 -13.75
N GLY A 59 2.80 13.10 -14.88
CA GLY A 59 1.91 12.29 -15.71
C GLY A 59 2.52 10.97 -16.17
N LEU A 60 3.79 10.97 -16.60
CA LEU A 60 4.52 9.74 -16.93
C LEU A 60 4.72 8.84 -15.71
N GLY A 61 5.07 9.43 -14.56
CA GLY A 61 5.20 8.75 -13.29
C GLY A 61 3.90 8.08 -12.84
N TRP A 62 2.76 8.73 -13.07
CA TRP A 62 1.42 8.18 -12.80
C TRP A 62 1.11 6.96 -13.64
N ILE A 63 1.40 7.02 -14.94
CA ILE A 63 1.21 5.89 -15.86
C ILE A 63 2.10 4.71 -15.42
N ALA A 64 3.39 4.98 -15.15
CA ALA A 64 4.32 3.97 -14.67
C ALA A 64 3.88 3.35 -13.33
N LEU A 65 3.40 4.17 -12.39
CA LEU A 65 2.86 3.72 -11.11
C LEU A 65 1.63 2.83 -11.30
N THR A 66 0.72 3.22 -12.19
CA THR A 66 -0.50 2.44 -12.49
C THR A 66 -0.14 1.09 -13.09
N VAL A 67 0.78 1.05 -14.06
CA VAL A 67 1.30 -0.19 -14.66
C VAL A 67 1.99 -1.05 -13.61
N ALA A 68 2.87 -0.46 -12.80
CA ALA A 68 3.57 -1.16 -11.73
C ALA A 68 2.59 -1.74 -10.69
N LEU A 69 1.56 -1.00 -10.29
CA LEU A 69 0.49 -1.51 -9.44
C LEU A 69 -0.23 -2.68 -10.12
N CYS A 70 -0.70 -2.52 -11.36
CA CYS A 70 -1.38 -3.59 -12.09
C CYS A 70 -0.54 -4.88 -12.15
N VAL A 71 0.76 -4.76 -12.45
CA VAL A 71 1.70 -5.89 -12.51
C VAL A 71 1.95 -6.48 -11.12
N TYR A 72 2.18 -5.65 -10.10
CA TYR A 72 2.36 -6.09 -8.72
C TYR A 72 1.11 -6.85 -8.24
N TRP A 73 -0.07 -6.34 -8.54
CA TRP A 73 -1.34 -6.96 -8.18
C TRP A 73 -1.63 -8.25 -8.93
N ALA A 74 -1.26 -8.32 -10.22
CA ALA A 74 -1.33 -9.55 -10.99
C ALA A 74 -0.44 -10.63 -10.36
N ARG A 75 0.76 -10.28 -9.89
CA ARG A 75 1.65 -11.20 -9.19
C ARG A 75 1.16 -11.60 -7.80
N LEU A 76 0.52 -10.70 -7.05
CA LEU A 76 -0.02 -11.01 -5.70
C LEU A 76 -1.35 -11.77 -5.68
N ARG A 77 -2.10 -11.84 -6.80
CA ARG A 77 -3.34 -12.66 -6.88
C ARG A 77 -3.12 -14.15 -6.55
N VAL A 78 -1.87 -14.60 -6.47
CA VAL A 78 -1.51 -16.01 -6.25
C VAL A 78 -1.46 -16.40 -4.76
N HIS A 79 -1.48 -15.49 -3.76
CA HIS A 79 -1.02 -15.88 -2.41
C HIS A 79 -1.84 -15.61 -1.13
N ASP A 80 -3.01 -14.96 -1.08
CA ASP A 80 -3.74 -14.97 0.20
C ASP A 80 -5.23 -14.56 0.19
N ARG A 81 -6.06 -15.28 0.96
CA ARG A 81 -7.50 -14.97 1.16
C ARG A 81 -7.68 -13.72 2.03
N LEU A 82 -6.79 -13.52 3.01
CA LEU A 82 -6.82 -12.39 3.94
C LEU A 82 -6.48 -11.09 3.23
N LEU A 83 -5.49 -11.15 2.32
CA LEU A 83 -5.14 -10.05 1.43
C LEU A 83 -6.33 -9.65 0.55
N LYS A 84 -7.08 -10.61 0.00
CA LYS A 84 -8.27 -10.36 -0.85
C LYS A 84 -9.37 -9.57 -0.13
N ARG A 85 -9.57 -9.78 1.19
CA ARG A 85 -10.64 -9.16 1.96
C ARG A 85 -10.35 -7.69 2.28
N VAL A 86 -9.12 -7.36 2.67
CA VAL A 86 -8.69 -5.99 2.99
C VAL A 86 -8.44 -5.16 1.72
N ARG A 87 -7.90 -5.80 0.69
CA ARG A 87 -7.49 -5.15 -0.55
C ARG A 87 -8.63 -4.47 -1.30
N LYS A 88 -9.76 -5.15 -1.53
CA LYS A 88 -10.86 -4.58 -2.32
C LYS A 88 -11.40 -3.25 -1.76
N PRO A 89 -11.75 -3.13 -0.47
CA PRO A 89 -12.25 -1.87 0.07
C PRO A 89 -11.16 -0.79 0.12
N VAL A 90 -9.91 -1.16 0.41
CA VAL A 90 -8.81 -0.19 0.47
C VAL A 90 -8.43 0.32 -0.92
N GLU A 91 -8.35 -0.55 -1.94
CA GLU A 91 -8.13 -0.16 -3.33
C GLU A 91 -9.27 0.73 -3.83
N ALA A 92 -10.53 0.38 -3.57
CA ALA A 92 -11.67 1.20 -3.96
C ALA A 92 -11.63 2.58 -3.29
N ALA A 93 -11.38 2.63 -1.97
CA ALA A 93 -11.23 3.88 -1.23
C ALA A 93 -10.06 4.71 -1.77
N TYR A 94 -8.93 4.07 -2.09
CA TYR A 94 -7.78 4.74 -2.70
C TYR A 94 -8.14 5.35 -4.05
N VAL A 95 -8.77 4.59 -4.95
CA VAL A 95 -9.18 5.09 -6.28
C VAL A 95 -10.14 6.27 -6.16
N VAL A 96 -11.13 6.19 -5.26
CA VAL A 96 -12.09 7.28 -5.03
C VAL A 96 -11.40 8.52 -4.46
N THR A 97 -10.55 8.36 -3.45
CA THR A 97 -9.84 9.48 -2.81
C THR A 97 -8.77 10.09 -3.72
N MET A 98 -8.14 9.30 -4.59
CA MET A 98 -7.21 9.74 -5.65
C MET A 98 -7.86 10.71 -6.64
N ALA A 99 -9.14 10.53 -6.93
CA ALA A 99 -9.86 11.40 -7.85
C ALA A 99 -10.00 12.83 -7.29
N LEU A 100 -9.96 13.02 -5.96
CA LEU A 100 -10.15 14.33 -5.33
C LEU A 100 -9.05 15.35 -5.68
N PRO A 101 -7.75 15.08 -5.43
CA PRO A 101 -6.69 16.01 -5.83
C PRO A 101 -6.61 16.17 -7.36
N PHE A 102 -6.98 15.15 -8.13
CA PHE A 102 -7.06 15.27 -9.59
C PHE A 102 -8.13 16.28 -10.03
N VAL A 103 -9.37 16.08 -9.58
CA VAL A 103 -10.49 16.97 -9.92
C VAL A 103 -10.20 18.38 -9.44
N TYR A 104 -9.66 18.51 -8.22
CA TYR A 104 -9.29 19.81 -7.70
C TYR A 104 -8.20 20.49 -8.53
N GLY A 105 -7.07 19.82 -8.76
CA GLY A 105 -5.94 20.43 -9.45
C GLY A 105 -6.18 20.71 -10.94
N VAL A 106 -7.05 19.95 -11.61
CA VAL A 106 -7.37 20.16 -13.03
C VAL A 106 -8.49 21.18 -13.25
N TRP A 107 -9.53 21.17 -12.40
CA TRP A 107 -10.75 21.94 -12.66
C TRP A 107 -11.03 23.06 -11.67
N LEU A 108 -10.58 22.94 -10.42
CA LEU A 108 -10.94 23.87 -9.33
C LEU A 108 -9.77 24.72 -8.84
N MET A 109 -8.54 24.35 -9.19
CA MET A 109 -7.35 25.06 -8.76
C MET A 109 -7.27 26.40 -9.50
N PRO A 110 -7.24 27.53 -8.76
CA PRO A 110 -7.21 28.85 -9.37
C PRO A 110 -5.89 29.06 -10.15
N PRO A 111 -5.92 29.84 -11.25
CA PRO A 111 -4.74 30.10 -12.07
C PRO A 111 -3.63 30.84 -11.31
N THR A 112 -4.00 31.64 -10.31
CA THR A 112 -3.08 32.23 -9.35
C THR A 112 -3.05 31.41 -8.07
N LEU A 113 -1.89 30.82 -7.77
CA LEU A 113 -1.65 30.07 -6.54
C LEU A 113 -1.78 30.99 -5.32
N THR A 114 -2.76 30.69 -4.47
CA THR A 114 -2.94 31.32 -3.16
C THR A 114 -2.53 30.34 -2.05
N VAL A 115 -2.23 30.88 -0.87
CA VAL A 115 -1.98 30.04 0.32
C VAL A 115 -3.14 29.08 0.58
N GLY A 116 -4.38 29.56 0.43
CA GLY A 116 -5.59 28.74 0.59
C GLY A 116 -5.64 27.56 -0.39
N SER A 117 -5.40 27.80 -1.69
CA SER A 117 -5.41 26.73 -2.69
C SER A 117 -4.29 25.70 -2.47
N THR A 118 -3.12 26.14 -2.00
CA THR A 118 -2.00 25.24 -1.67
C THR A 118 -2.35 24.35 -0.48
N VAL A 119 -2.95 24.91 0.57
CA VAL A 119 -3.38 24.14 1.76
C VAL A 119 -4.45 23.12 1.39
N VAL A 120 -5.43 23.49 0.56
CA VAL A 120 -6.47 22.57 0.09
C VAL A 120 -5.85 21.42 -0.71
N LEU A 121 -4.94 21.73 -1.65
CA LEU A 121 -4.25 20.70 -2.43
C LEU A 121 -3.45 19.73 -1.54
N LEU A 122 -2.72 20.23 -0.55
CA LEU A 122 -1.97 19.42 0.41
C LEU A 122 -2.91 18.53 1.23
N ALA A 123 -4.04 19.07 1.71
CA ALA A 123 -5.02 18.29 2.45
C ALA A 123 -5.61 17.15 1.60
N LEU A 124 -5.94 17.44 0.33
CA LEU A 124 -6.43 16.42 -0.62
C LEU A 124 -5.37 15.37 -0.95
N ALA A 125 -4.10 15.76 -1.07
CA ALA A 125 -2.99 14.83 -1.27
C ALA A 125 -2.82 13.86 -0.09
N VAL A 126 -2.94 14.36 1.14
CA VAL A 126 -2.92 13.54 2.36
C VAL A 126 -4.13 12.60 2.40
N LEU A 127 -5.33 13.11 2.09
CA LEU A 127 -6.54 12.30 2.01
C LEU A 127 -6.45 11.19 0.96
N ALA A 128 -5.81 11.44 -0.18
CA ALA A 128 -5.58 10.43 -1.21
C ALA A 128 -4.61 9.32 -0.77
N GLY A 129 -3.59 9.64 0.02
CA GLY A 129 -2.63 8.64 0.53
C GLY A 129 -3.15 7.82 1.72
N LEU A 130 -4.10 8.36 2.49
CA LEU A 130 -4.59 7.82 3.75
C LEU A 130 -5.11 6.37 3.67
N PRO A 131 -5.95 5.99 2.67
CA PRO A 131 -6.45 4.62 2.57
C PRO A 131 -5.32 3.60 2.43
N LEU A 132 -4.28 3.91 1.64
CA LEU A 132 -3.15 3.02 1.46
C LEU A 132 -2.27 2.94 2.70
N VAL A 133 -2.03 4.06 3.38
CA VAL A 133 -1.30 4.07 4.65
C VAL A 133 -2.04 3.23 5.69
N TYR A 134 -3.35 3.43 5.82
CA TYR A 134 -4.20 2.66 6.72
C TYR A 134 -4.19 1.16 6.38
N GLY A 135 -4.37 0.80 5.11
CA GLY A 135 -4.31 -0.59 4.65
C GLY A 135 -2.95 -1.24 4.90
N GLY A 136 -1.86 -0.49 4.72
CA GLY A 136 -0.50 -0.94 5.02
C GLY A 136 -0.29 -1.19 6.52
N LEU A 137 -0.77 -0.28 7.37
CA LEU A 137 -0.73 -0.44 8.83
C LEU A 137 -1.59 -1.62 9.31
N LEU A 138 -2.77 -1.81 8.71
CA LEU A 138 -3.67 -2.92 9.06
C LEU A 138 -3.02 -4.27 8.71
N LEU A 139 -2.45 -4.40 7.50
CA LEU A 139 -1.72 -5.60 7.08
C LEU A 139 -0.47 -5.88 7.93
N MET A 140 0.17 -4.83 8.44
CA MET A 140 1.30 -4.95 9.36
C MET A 140 0.90 -5.30 10.80
N ARG A 141 -0.27 -4.82 11.27
CA ARG A 141 -0.81 -5.08 12.61
C ARG A 141 -1.42 -6.48 12.74
N ASP A 142 -2.18 -6.90 11.72
CA ASP A 142 -2.82 -8.22 11.69
C ASP A 142 -1.85 -9.33 11.29
N SER A 143 -0.62 -8.98 10.87
CA SER A 143 0.49 -9.93 10.88
C SER A 143 0.81 -10.30 12.33
N PRO A 144 0.83 -11.59 12.72
CA PRO A 144 0.81 -12.05 14.12
C PRO A 144 2.14 -11.81 14.87
N ALA A 145 2.64 -10.59 14.91
CA ALA A 145 3.88 -10.19 15.57
C ALA A 145 3.67 -9.68 17.01
N GLY A 146 2.46 -9.76 17.56
CA GLY A 146 2.10 -9.10 18.83
C GLY A 146 1.45 -9.97 19.89
N ALA A 147 1.44 -11.30 19.77
CA ALA A 147 1.07 -12.16 20.90
C ALA A 147 2.34 -12.50 21.68
N PRO A 148 2.64 -11.87 22.82
CA PRO A 148 3.58 -12.48 23.76
C PRO A 148 3.00 -13.85 24.10
N LEU A 149 3.80 -14.89 23.92
CA LEU A 149 3.53 -16.20 24.49
C LEU A 149 3.63 -16.07 26.01
N THR A 150 2.66 -15.45 26.68
CA THR A 150 2.40 -15.74 28.08
C THR A 150 1.68 -17.08 28.12
N ARG A 151 2.48 -18.12 27.92
CA ARG A 151 2.17 -19.48 28.34
C ARG A 151 2.74 -19.61 29.73
N ASP A 152 2.00 -19.13 30.72
CA ASP A 152 2.22 -19.58 32.09
C ASP A 152 1.28 -20.74 32.40
N ARG A 153 1.87 -21.65 33.17
CA ARG A 153 1.62 -23.07 33.37
C ARG A 153 0.21 -23.44 33.82
#